data_AF-A0A812JVI0-F1
#
_entry.id   AF-A0A812JVI0-F1
#
_cell.length_a   1.000
_cell.length_b   1.000
_cell.length_c   1.000
_cell.angle_alpha   90.00
_cell.angle_beta   90.00
_cell.angle_gamma   90.00
#
_symmetry.space_group_name_H-M   'P 1'
#
loop_
_entity.id
_entity.type
_entity.pdbx_description
1 polymer ?
#
loop_
_entity_poly.entity_id
_entity_poly.type
_entity_poly.pdbx_seq_one_letter_code
_entity_poly.pdbx_strand_id
1 'polypeptide(L)'
;MATETMIAELPAQALMGSLPTLLGRYQLTKGEAYAAAREARKVPLLTKERGVALQLELMATYSSPAFQKQLHELGRTLGPASSKFRAALCRMVRHAQMEVIPTYGFEPSEEGVETMLRAFKSLEKDPDIEVNSVAIRDLLSLEAPPMEMNEKNKVIERPVTKHRILDMLRVQLIEFSKATFQADVDELKKCADYNSGR
;
A
#
# COMPACT_ATOMS: atom_id res chain seq x y z
N MET A 1 -58.91 5.35 8.67
CA MET A 1 -58.85 3.91 9.04
C MET A 1 -57.53 3.70 9.75
N ALA A 2 -57.58 3.61 11.08
CA ALA A 2 -56.40 3.48 11.94
C ALA A 2 -56.13 2.00 12.18
N THR A 3 -54.89 1.55 11.95
CA THR A 3 -54.45 0.19 12.27
C THR A 3 -53.66 0.22 13.56
N GLU A 4 -54.29 -0.32 14.59
CA GLU A 4 -53.82 -0.46 15.97
C GLU A 4 -53.03 -1.78 16.07
N THR A 5 -51.72 -1.70 16.28
CA THR A 5 -50.84 -2.87 16.35
C THR A 5 -50.56 -3.21 17.82
N MET A 6 -51.14 -4.31 18.29
CA MET A 6 -50.90 -4.90 19.60
C MET A 6 -49.45 -5.41 19.73
N ILE A 7 -48.76 -4.96 20.78
CA ILE A 7 -47.48 -5.52 21.23
C ILE A 7 -47.80 -6.50 22.38
N ALA A 8 -47.53 -7.78 22.17
CA ALA A 8 -47.66 -8.82 23.20
C ALA A 8 -46.38 -8.87 24.04
N GLU A 9 -46.53 -8.67 25.36
CA GLU A 9 -45.50 -8.93 26.37
C GLU A 9 -45.22 -10.45 26.49
N LEU A 10 -43.93 -10.82 26.48
CA LEU A 10 -43.44 -12.16 26.74
C LEU A 10 -42.85 -12.22 28.17
N PRO A 11 -43.25 -13.17 29.02
CA PRO A 11 -42.75 -13.28 30.39
C PRO A 11 -41.34 -13.89 30.44
N ALA A 12 -40.42 -13.13 31.03
CA ALA A 12 -39.04 -13.55 31.32
C ALA A 12 -38.96 -14.28 32.66
N GLN A 13 -39.29 -15.57 32.70
CA GLN A 13 -38.96 -16.42 33.85
C GLN A 13 -38.62 -17.85 33.41
N ALA A 14 -37.65 -18.43 34.12
CA ALA A 14 -37.16 -19.80 34.07
C ALA A 14 -36.03 -20.09 33.06
N LEU A 15 -34.79 -20.06 33.56
CA LEU A 15 -33.79 -21.12 33.41
C LEU A 15 -32.54 -20.82 34.27
N MET A 16 -32.71 -20.88 35.60
CA MET A 16 -31.60 -20.97 36.56
C MET A 16 -31.21 -22.44 36.71
N GLY A 17 -30.50 -22.96 35.71
CA GLY A 17 -29.85 -24.26 35.75
C GLY A 17 -28.43 -24.12 36.32
N SER A 18 -28.21 -24.76 37.47
CA SER A 18 -26.94 -24.84 38.20
C SER A 18 -25.80 -25.37 37.31
N LEU A 19 -24.76 -24.55 37.09
CA LEU A 19 -23.51 -24.97 36.49
C LEU A 19 -22.51 -25.38 37.59
N PRO A 20 -21.87 -26.56 37.48
CA PRO A 20 -20.88 -27.00 38.45
C PRO A 20 -19.59 -26.18 38.35
N THR A 21 -19.23 -25.60 39.51
CA THR A 21 -18.02 -24.83 39.78
C THR A 21 -16.76 -25.70 39.61
N LEU A 22 -16.18 -25.73 38.41
CA LEU A 22 -14.80 -26.18 38.17
C LEU A 22 -13.84 -24.98 38.19
N LEU A 23 -13.79 -24.28 39.32
CA LEU A 23 -12.76 -23.28 39.64
C LEU A 23 -11.48 -24.00 40.16
N GLY A 24 -10.89 -24.81 39.28
CA GLY A 24 -9.60 -25.43 39.50
C GLY A 24 -8.47 -24.56 38.96
N ARG A 25 -7.79 -23.83 39.86
CA ARG A 25 -6.43 -23.27 39.74
C ARG A 25 -5.83 -23.17 38.32
N TYR A 26 -6.08 -22.05 37.65
CA TYR A 26 -5.11 -21.48 36.72
C TYR A 26 -4.66 -20.13 37.26
N GLN A 27 -3.87 -20.14 38.33
CA GLN A 27 -2.99 -19.02 38.66
C GLN A 27 -1.81 -19.06 37.69
N LEU A 28 -2.08 -18.86 36.40
CA LEU A 28 -1.03 -18.44 35.47
C LEU A 28 -0.57 -17.07 35.98
N THR A 29 0.67 -17.04 36.44
CA THR A 29 1.28 -15.78 36.88
C THR A 29 1.26 -14.83 35.69
N LYS A 30 0.82 -13.58 35.88
CA LYS A 30 0.72 -12.59 34.78
C LYS A 30 2.01 -12.55 33.94
N GLY A 31 3.18 -12.78 34.55
CA GLY A 31 4.48 -12.80 33.88
C GLY A 31 4.65 -13.87 32.80
N GLU A 32 4.15 -15.09 32.98
CA GLU A 32 4.30 -16.18 32.00
C GLU A 32 3.39 -15.99 30.78
N ALA A 33 2.18 -15.45 30.99
CA ALA A 33 1.27 -15.08 29.89
C ALA A 33 1.85 -13.94 29.03
N TYR A 34 2.54 -12.96 29.63
CA TYR A 34 3.22 -11.90 28.88
C TYR A 34 4.47 -12.39 28.14
N ALA A 35 5.20 -13.36 28.67
CA ALA A 35 6.37 -13.94 28.00
C ALA A 35 5.95 -14.80 26.79
N ALA A 36 4.93 -15.65 26.93
CA ALA A 36 4.40 -16.47 25.83
C ALA A 36 3.77 -15.62 24.72
N ALA A 37 3.05 -14.54 25.07
CA ALA A 37 2.50 -13.59 24.09
C ALA A 37 3.59 -12.79 23.34
N ARG A 38 4.79 -12.68 23.91
CA ARG A 38 5.92 -11.94 23.33
C ARG A 38 6.78 -12.80 22.40
N GLU A 39 6.99 -14.08 22.71
CA GLU A 39 7.65 -15.03 21.80
C GLU A 39 6.80 -15.36 20.56
N ALA A 40 5.46 -15.34 20.68
CA ALA A 40 4.57 -15.50 19.53
C ALA A 40 4.57 -14.27 18.58
N ARG A 41 5.10 -13.12 19.00
CA ARG A 41 5.15 -11.87 18.21
C ARG A 41 6.52 -11.66 17.56
N LYS A 42 7.07 -12.68 16.89
CA LYS A 42 8.14 -12.44 15.93
C LYS A 42 7.53 -11.61 14.80
N VAL A 43 7.85 -10.32 14.77
CA VAL A 43 7.43 -9.40 13.71
C VAL A 43 7.79 -10.07 12.38
N PRO A 44 6.82 -10.32 11.48
CA PRO A 44 7.11 -10.92 10.20
C PRO A 44 8.19 -10.09 9.50
N LEU A 45 9.34 -10.71 9.23
CA LEU A 45 10.40 -10.04 8.49
C LEU A 45 9.90 -9.87 7.05
N LEU A 46 9.74 -8.62 6.62
CA LEU A 46 9.32 -8.31 5.27
C LEU A 46 10.53 -8.45 4.35
N THR A 47 10.58 -9.52 3.55
CA THR A 47 11.60 -9.66 2.50
C THR A 47 11.30 -8.69 1.36
N LYS A 48 12.30 -8.40 0.52
CA LYS A 48 12.16 -7.53 -0.64
C LYS A 48 10.99 -7.97 -1.53
N GLU A 49 10.94 -9.24 -1.90
CA GLU A 49 9.94 -9.80 -2.82
C GLU A 49 8.53 -9.64 -2.26
N ARG A 50 8.36 -9.87 -0.95
CA ARG A 50 7.07 -9.69 -0.27
C ARG A 50 6.70 -8.21 -0.14
N GLY A 51 7.67 -7.34 0.10
CA GLY A 51 7.47 -5.89 0.14
C GLY A 51 6.98 -5.34 -1.20
N VAL A 52 7.62 -5.75 -2.30
CA VAL A 52 7.19 -5.38 -3.67
C VAL A 52 5.78 -5.90 -3.96
N ALA A 53 5.52 -7.19 -3.68
CA ALA A 53 4.19 -7.77 -3.90
C ALA A 53 3.09 -7.03 -3.12
N LEU A 54 3.34 -6.71 -1.85
CA LEU A 54 2.38 -5.97 -1.02
C LEU A 54 2.13 -4.55 -1.56
N GLN A 55 3.17 -3.84 -2.02
CA GLN A 55 2.96 -2.53 -2.64
C GLN A 55 2.16 -2.62 -3.94
N LEU A 56 2.37 -3.65 -4.77
CA LEU A 56 1.60 -3.86 -6.00
C LEU A 56 0.11 -4.13 -5.70
N GLU A 57 -0.21 -4.90 -4.67
CA GLU A 57 -1.60 -5.11 -4.25
C GLU A 57 -2.26 -3.83 -3.70
N LEU A 58 -1.51 -3.04 -2.93
CA LEU A 58 -1.97 -1.72 -2.48
C LEU A 58 -2.20 -0.77 -3.67
N MET A 59 -1.30 -0.75 -4.65
CA MET A 59 -1.46 0.02 -5.88
C MET A 59 -2.71 -0.43 -6.67
N ALA A 60 -2.94 -1.74 -6.82
CA ALA A 60 -4.14 -2.26 -7.47
C ALA A 60 -5.42 -1.81 -6.75
N THR A 61 -5.41 -1.82 -5.42
CA THR A 61 -6.53 -1.36 -4.59
C THR A 61 -6.78 0.14 -4.77
N TYR A 62 -5.74 0.96 -4.69
CA TYR A 62 -5.84 2.42 -4.82
C TYR A 62 -6.17 2.87 -6.24
N SER A 63 -5.69 2.17 -7.26
CA SER A 63 -6.01 2.46 -8.66
C SER A 63 -7.40 1.99 -9.09
N SER A 64 -8.12 1.25 -8.24
CA SER A 64 -9.46 0.79 -8.56
C SER A 64 -10.43 1.96 -8.81
N PRO A 65 -11.35 1.85 -9.80
CA PRO A 65 -12.30 2.92 -10.09
C PRO A 65 -13.18 3.31 -8.89
N ALA A 66 -13.50 2.34 -8.04
CA ALA A 66 -14.30 2.57 -6.83
C ALA A 66 -13.55 3.44 -5.81
N PHE A 67 -12.28 3.12 -5.54
CA PHE A 67 -11.44 3.88 -4.60
C PHE A 67 -11.18 5.30 -5.13
N GLN A 68 -10.81 5.45 -6.40
CA GLN A 68 -10.58 6.75 -7.01
C GLN A 68 -11.83 7.62 -7.03
N LYS A 69 -13.02 7.04 -7.29
CA LYS A 69 -14.29 7.76 -7.18
C LYS A 69 -14.52 8.32 -5.77
N GLN A 70 -14.25 7.52 -4.73
CA GLN A 70 -14.37 7.95 -3.33
C GLN A 70 -13.35 9.04 -2.98
N LEU A 71 -12.09 8.90 -3.43
CA LEU A 71 -11.03 9.89 -3.24
C LEU A 71 -11.41 11.25 -3.84
N HIS A 72 -11.91 11.26 -5.08
CA HIS A 72 -12.37 12.48 -5.75
C HIS A 72 -13.61 13.10 -5.10
N GLU A 73 -14.56 12.29 -4.64
CA GLU A 73 -15.74 12.78 -3.89
C GLU A 73 -15.30 13.45 -2.58
N LEU A 74 -14.35 12.83 -1.88
CA LEU A 74 -13.80 13.37 -0.65
C LEU A 74 -13.10 14.72 -0.88
N GLY A 75 -12.35 14.83 -1.98
CA GLY A 75 -11.72 16.07 -2.42
C GLY A 75 -12.72 17.18 -2.72
N ARG A 76 -13.80 16.86 -3.44
CA ARG A 76 -14.86 17.82 -3.79
C ARG A 76 -15.64 18.32 -2.57
N THR A 77 -15.93 17.43 -1.62
CA THR A 77 -16.77 17.75 -0.45
C THR A 77 -16.02 18.50 0.65
N LEU A 78 -14.76 18.15 0.91
CA LEU A 78 -13.99 18.70 2.04
C LEU A 78 -12.90 19.70 1.62
N GLY A 79 -12.56 19.77 0.34
CA GLY A 79 -11.44 20.53 -0.20
C GLY A 79 -10.08 19.87 0.11
N PRO A 80 -9.19 19.68 -0.88
CA PRO A 80 -7.96 18.89 -0.72
C PRO A 80 -6.97 19.48 0.30
N ALA A 81 -7.03 20.78 0.57
CA ALA A 81 -6.15 21.44 1.55
C ALA A 81 -6.67 21.35 3.00
N SER A 82 -7.90 20.86 3.25
CA SER A 82 -8.47 20.90 4.59
C SER A 82 -7.91 19.81 5.52
N SER A 83 -7.85 20.10 6.83
CA SER A 83 -7.50 19.09 7.84
C SER A 83 -8.52 17.94 7.88
N LYS A 84 -9.80 18.25 7.63
CA LYS A 84 -10.88 17.26 7.53
C LYS A 84 -10.66 16.29 6.38
N PHE A 85 -10.23 16.78 5.22
CA PHE A 85 -9.87 15.97 4.07
C PHE A 85 -8.74 14.99 4.42
N ARG A 86 -7.64 15.50 4.98
CA ARG A 86 -6.49 14.67 5.38
C ARG A 86 -6.88 13.56 6.37
N ALA A 87 -7.69 13.88 7.37
CA ALA A 87 -8.16 12.91 8.35
C ALA A 87 -9.06 11.82 7.72
N ALA A 88 -9.95 12.21 6.81
CA ALA A 88 -10.82 11.26 6.11
C ALA A 88 -10.05 10.40 5.09
N LEU A 89 -9.08 10.99 4.38
CA LEU A 89 -8.17 10.27 3.49
C LEU A 89 -7.37 9.23 4.25
N CYS A 90 -6.78 9.61 5.39
CA CYS A 90 -6.04 8.69 6.26
C CYS A 90 -6.89 7.49 6.68
N ARG A 91 -8.15 7.70 7.09
CA ARG A 91 -9.06 6.60 7.44
C ARG A 91 -9.37 5.70 6.25
N MET A 92 -9.63 6.28 5.09
CA MET A 92 -9.95 5.53 3.86
C MET A 92 -8.77 4.66 3.42
N VAL A 93 -7.55 5.22 3.45
CA VAL A 93 -6.30 4.50 3.14
C VAL A 93 -6.05 3.39 4.15
N ARG A 94 -6.16 3.67 5.45
CA ARG A 94 -5.95 2.66 6.51
C ARG A 94 -6.93 1.50 6.39
N HIS A 95 -8.20 1.77 6.08
CA HIS A 95 -9.18 0.73 5.86
C HIS A 95 -8.79 -0.18 4.68
N ALA A 96 -8.39 0.40 3.54
CA ALA A 96 -7.92 -0.36 2.39
C ALA A 96 -6.65 -1.18 2.70
N GLN A 97 -5.73 -0.65 3.52
CA GLN A 97 -4.56 -1.40 3.97
C GLN A 97 -4.95 -2.61 4.82
N MET A 98 -5.90 -2.47 5.76
CA MET A 98 -6.34 -3.57 6.63
C MET A 98 -6.91 -4.77 5.86
N GLU A 99 -7.48 -4.56 4.68
CA GLU A 99 -7.97 -5.64 3.82
C GLU A 99 -6.82 -6.43 3.14
N VAL A 100 -5.70 -5.77 2.84
CA VAL A 100 -4.57 -6.36 2.07
C VAL A 100 -3.54 -7.02 2.99
N ILE A 101 -3.18 -6.37 4.10
CA ILE A 101 -2.06 -6.79 4.95
C ILE A 101 -2.18 -8.18 5.61
N PRO A 102 -3.37 -8.78 5.84
CA PRO A 102 -3.50 -10.12 6.40
C PRO A 102 -2.85 -11.21 5.54
N THR A 103 -2.91 -11.06 4.21
CA THR A 103 -2.25 -11.97 3.24
C THR A 103 -0.74 -11.99 3.44
N TYR A 104 -0.18 -10.95 4.04
CA TYR A 104 1.25 -10.78 4.30
C TYR A 104 1.64 -11.12 5.75
N GLY A 105 0.70 -11.60 6.56
CA GLY A 105 0.95 -12.02 7.93
C GLY A 105 0.94 -10.87 8.95
N PHE A 106 0.44 -9.69 8.57
CA PHE A 106 0.15 -8.62 9.51
C PHE A 106 -1.29 -8.72 10.02
N GLU A 107 -1.54 -8.22 11.22
CA GLU A 107 -2.89 -8.19 11.77
C GLU A 107 -3.77 -7.16 11.03
N PRO A 108 -5.06 -7.44 10.73
CA PRO A 108 -6.00 -6.47 10.14
C PRO A 108 -6.44 -5.42 11.19
N SER A 109 -5.48 -4.68 11.73
CA SER A 109 -5.68 -3.68 12.77
C SER A 109 -4.81 -2.46 12.51
N GLU A 110 -5.11 -1.36 13.20
CA GLU A 110 -4.26 -0.16 13.17
C GLU A 110 -2.81 -0.48 13.60
N GLU A 111 -2.65 -1.35 14.60
CA GLU A 111 -1.34 -1.81 15.06
C GLU A 111 -0.61 -2.66 14.00
N GLY A 112 -1.35 -3.47 13.23
CA GLY A 112 -0.81 -4.25 12.13
C GLY A 112 -0.34 -3.38 10.97
N VAL A 113 -1.08 -2.32 10.63
CA VAL A 113 -0.65 -1.30 9.65
C VAL A 113 0.64 -0.61 10.11
N GLU A 114 0.72 -0.18 11.38
CA GLU A 114 1.93 0.43 11.93
C GLU A 114 3.12 -0.53 11.93
N THR A 115 2.88 -1.81 12.22
CA THR A 115 3.88 -2.88 12.13
C THR A 115 4.37 -3.06 10.69
N MET A 116 3.46 -3.08 9.71
CA MET A 116 3.79 -3.15 8.29
C MET A 116 4.66 -1.95 7.86
N LEU A 117 4.28 -0.72 8.23
CA LEU A 117 5.05 0.48 7.90
C LEU A 117 6.46 0.46 8.51
N ARG A 118 6.60 -0.06 9.74
CA ARG A 118 7.93 -0.28 10.35
C ARG A 118 8.76 -1.31 9.61
N ALA A 119 8.14 -2.37 9.11
CA ALA A 119 8.84 -3.41 8.35
C ALA A 119 9.41 -2.88 7.03
N PHE A 120 8.78 -1.88 6.41
CA PHE A 120 9.34 -1.21 5.22
C PHE A 120 10.58 -0.36 5.49
N LYS A 121 10.84 0.08 6.74
CA LYS A 121 12.03 0.90 7.05
C LYS A 121 13.34 0.19 6.74
N SER A 122 13.40 -1.14 6.83
CA SER A 122 14.59 -1.90 6.43
C SER A 122 14.80 -1.98 4.91
N LEU A 123 13.77 -1.64 4.12
CA LEU A 123 13.76 -1.69 2.67
C LEU A 123 13.73 -0.30 2.02
N GLU A 124 13.81 0.79 2.79
CA GLU A 124 13.66 2.18 2.32
C GLU A 124 14.69 2.57 1.23
N LYS A 125 15.86 1.92 1.21
CA LYS A 125 16.92 2.19 0.22
C LYS A 125 16.79 1.34 -1.04
N ASP A 126 15.82 0.43 -1.12
CA ASP A 126 15.64 -0.42 -2.29
C ASP A 126 14.94 0.36 -3.42
N PRO A 127 15.51 0.37 -4.64
CA PRO A 127 14.96 1.17 -5.74
C PRO A 127 13.58 0.72 -6.18
N ASP A 128 13.26 -0.57 -6.11
CA ASP A 128 11.95 -1.08 -6.54
C ASP A 128 10.85 -0.64 -5.55
N ILE A 129 11.20 -0.65 -4.26
CA ILE A 129 10.32 -0.16 -3.18
C ILE A 129 10.08 1.35 -3.31
N GLU A 130 11.10 2.13 -3.65
CA GLU A 130 10.97 3.58 -3.84
C GLU A 130 10.10 3.92 -5.04
N VAL A 131 10.31 3.28 -6.20
CA VAL A 131 9.50 3.47 -7.40
C VAL A 131 8.02 3.23 -7.12
N ASN A 132 7.69 2.13 -6.43
CA ASN A 132 6.32 1.83 -6.04
C ASN A 132 5.78 2.82 -4.99
N SER A 133 6.61 3.29 -4.06
CA SER A 133 6.22 4.29 -3.05
C SER A 133 5.84 5.63 -3.69
N VAL A 134 6.57 6.04 -4.74
CA VAL A 134 6.23 7.22 -5.55
C VAL A 134 4.89 6.98 -6.26
N ALA A 135 4.72 5.86 -6.95
CA ALA A 135 3.47 5.55 -7.65
C ALA A 135 2.25 5.49 -6.72
N ILE A 136 2.39 4.93 -5.51
CA ILE A 136 1.33 4.93 -4.49
C ILE A 136 0.98 6.36 -4.07
N ARG A 137 2.00 7.21 -3.86
CA ARG A 137 1.81 8.62 -3.47
C ARG A 137 1.06 9.38 -4.55
N ASP A 138 1.38 9.14 -5.82
CA ASP A 138 0.69 9.75 -6.96
C ASP A 138 -0.77 9.28 -7.02
N LEU A 139 -1.04 7.98 -6.85
CA LEU A 139 -2.40 7.43 -6.82
C LEU A 139 -3.27 8.00 -5.69
N LEU A 140 -2.66 8.38 -4.57
CA LEU A 140 -3.34 8.98 -3.42
C LEU A 140 -3.39 10.51 -3.48
N SER A 141 -2.67 11.11 -4.43
CA SER A 141 -2.65 12.56 -4.61
C SER A 141 -3.84 12.98 -5.47
N LEU A 142 -4.67 13.87 -4.93
CA LEU A 142 -5.65 14.61 -5.71
C LEU A 142 -4.98 15.74 -6.50
N GLU A 143 -3.82 15.48 -7.12
CA GLU A 143 -3.35 16.42 -8.12
C GLU A 143 -4.47 16.55 -9.15
N ALA A 144 -5.00 17.78 -9.24
CA ALA A 144 -5.95 18.09 -10.27
C ALA A 144 -5.29 17.63 -11.58
N PRO A 145 -5.97 16.82 -12.42
CA PRO A 145 -5.46 16.55 -13.76
C PRO A 145 -5.06 17.91 -14.30
N PRO A 146 -3.79 18.10 -14.73
CA PRO A 146 -3.24 19.41 -15.03
C PRO A 146 -4.29 20.13 -15.85
N MET A 147 -4.94 21.13 -15.24
CA MET A 147 -6.03 21.89 -15.86
C MET A 147 -5.58 22.11 -17.27
N GLU A 148 -6.27 21.52 -18.25
CA GLU A 148 -5.77 21.41 -19.63
C GLU A 148 -5.16 22.74 -20.00
N MET A 149 -3.82 22.80 -19.95
CA MET A 149 -3.10 24.00 -20.30
C MET A 149 -3.18 24.00 -21.81
N ASN A 150 -4.26 24.62 -22.29
CA ASN A 150 -4.45 25.20 -23.61
C ASN A 150 -3.54 24.55 -24.66
N GLU A 151 -4.09 23.58 -25.40
CA GLU A 151 -3.47 22.69 -26.42
C GLU A 151 -2.55 23.34 -27.48
N LYS A 152 -2.19 24.61 -27.35
CA LYS A 152 -1.43 25.38 -28.32
C LYS A 152 0.07 25.31 -28.17
N ASN A 153 0.64 24.63 -27.16
CA ASN A 153 2.09 24.51 -27.07
C ASN A 153 2.59 23.13 -26.62
N LYS A 154 3.22 22.45 -27.59
CA LYS A 154 4.04 21.23 -27.53
C LYS A 154 3.29 19.90 -27.67
N VAL A 155 3.08 19.58 -28.94
CA VAL A 155 3.11 18.23 -29.52
C VAL A 155 4.34 17.47 -29.01
N ILE A 156 4.22 16.82 -27.85
CA ILE A 156 4.94 15.58 -27.59
C ILE A 156 3.87 14.50 -27.72
N GLU A 157 3.70 13.99 -28.94
CA GLU A 157 2.83 12.85 -29.19
C GLU A 157 3.27 11.72 -28.28
N ARG A 158 2.40 11.33 -27.34
CA ARG A 158 2.60 10.12 -26.57
C ARG A 158 2.77 8.97 -27.58
N PRO A 159 3.89 8.22 -27.55
CA PRO A 159 4.12 7.14 -28.48
C PRO A 159 3.29 5.91 -28.08
N VAL A 160 1.98 5.94 -28.34
CA VAL A 160 1.06 4.86 -27.91
C VAL A 160 0.66 3.93 -29.06
N THR A 161 1.54 3.78 -30.05
CA THR A 161 1.43 2.67 -31.01
C THR A 161 2.64 1.76 -30.86
N LYS A 162 2.42 0.45 -30.97
CA LYS A 162 3.48 -0.57 -31.00
C LYS A 162 4.60 -0.20 -31.97
N HIS A 163 4.25 0.40 -33.11
CA HIS A 163 5.21 0.86 -34.11
C HIS A 163 6.14 1.95 -33.55
N ARG A 164 5.59 2.94 -32.84
CA ARG A 164 6.37 4.03 -32.26
C ARG A 164 7.30 3.57 -31.14
N ILE A 165 6.85 2.61 -30.33
CA ILE A 165 7.70 1.95 -29.33
C ILE A 165 8.84 1.21 -30.02
N LEU A 166 8.57 0.46 -31.09
CA LEU A 166 9.61 -0.25 -31.85
C LEU A 166 10.60 0.72 -32.50
N ASP A 167 10.14 1.84 -33.03
CA ASP A 167 11.04 2.86 -33.60
C ASP A 167 11.90 3.52 -32.53
N MET A 168 11.34 3.83 -31.36
CA MET A 168 12.10 4.35 -30.22
C MET A 168 13.19 3.35 -29.79
N LEU A 169 12.84 2.07 -29.65
CA LEU A 169 13.80 1.01 -29.31
C LEU A 169 14.88 0.85 -30.38
N ARG A 170 14.55 0.97 -31.68
CA ARG A 170 15.54 0.95 -32.77
C ARG A 170 16.50 2.13 -32.70
N VAL A 171 15.99 3.34 -32.46
CA VAL A 171 16.82 4.54 -32.32
C VAL A 171 17.77 4.37 -31.13
N GLN A 172 17.26 3.92 -29.98
CA GLN A 172 18.10 3.65 -28.82
C GLN A 172 19.18 2.59 -29.11
N LEU A 173 18.84 1.51 -29.82
CA LEU A 173 19.79 0.47 -30.19
C LEU A 173 20.91 1.01 -31.10
N ILE A 174 20.55 1.87 -32.07
CA ILE A 174 21.51 2.52 -32.97
C ILE A 174 22.44 3.45 -32.18
N GLU A 175 21.88 4.29 -31.31
CA GLU A 175 22.65 5.20 -30.46
C GLU A 175 23.63 4.45 -29.56
N PHE A 176 23.19 3.36 -28.91
CA PHE A 176 24.08 2.51 -28.12
C PHE A 176 25.10 1.75 -28.97
N SER A 177 24.85 1.54 -30.26
CA SER A 177 25.81 0.90 -31.16
C SER A 177 26.85 1.86 -31.73
N LYS A 178 26.75 3.17 -31.47
CA LYS A 178 27.72 4.14 -31.97
C LYS A 178 29.11 3.89 -31.38
N ALA A 179 30.14 4.00 -32.23
CA ALA A 179 31.53 3.77 -31.84
C ALA A 179 31.99 4.69 -30.69
N THR A 180 31.48 5.92 -30.63
CA THR A 180 31.76 6.86 -29.53
C THR A 180 31.23 6.33 -28.21
N PHE A 181 29.96 5.90 -28.17
CA PHE A 181 29.35 5.33 -26.97
C PHE A 181 30.06 4.04 -26.53
N GLN A 182 30.42 3.17 -27.48
CA GLN A 182 31.17 1.95 -27.17
C GLN A 182 32.58 2.23 -26.63
N ALA A 183 33.26 3.25 -27.15
CA ALA A 183 34.54 3.70 -26.62
C ALA A 183 34.41 4.20 -25.18
N ASP A 184 33.38 5.00 -24.88
CA ASP A 184 33.10 5.48 -23.52
C ASP A 184 32.82 4.32 -22.56
N VAL A 185 32.05 3.32 -22.99
CA VAL A 185 31.77 2.11 -22.20
C VAL A 185 33.05 1.31 -21.93
N ASP A 186 33.93 1.16 -22.91
CA ASP A 186 35.19 0.43 -22.74
C ASP A 186 36.20 1.20 -21.89
N GLU A 187 36.22 2.52 -21.97
CA GLU A 187 36.99 3.37 -21.05
C GLU A 187 36.49 3.23 -19.61
N LEU A 188 35.17 3.26 -19.42
CA LEU A 188 34.56 3.07 -18.09
C LEU A 188 34.91 1.70 -17.50
N LYS A 189 34.92 0.64 -18.32
CA LYS A 189 35.36 -0.71 -17.88
C LYS A 189 36.82 -0.72 -17.46
N LYS A 190 37.73 -0.13 -18.25
CA LYS A 190 39.16 -0.05 -17.89
C LYS A 190 39.38 0.68 -16.58
N CYS A 191 38.67 1.79 -16.36
CA CYS A 191 38.71 2.54 -15.12
C CYS A 191 38.21 1.70 -13.93
N ALA A 192 37.16 0.90 -14.12
CA ALA A 192 36.65 0.00 -13.09
C ALA A 192 37.63 -1.12 -12.75
N ASP A 193 38.24 -1.75 -13.77
CA ASP A 193 39.20 -2.85 -13.60
C ASP A 193 40.45 -2.38 -12.84
N TYR A 194 41.01 -1.23 -13.23
CA TYR A 194 42.17 -0.62 -12.55
C TYR A 194 41.90 -0.35 -11.06
N ASN A 195 40.71 0.17 -10.72
CA ASN A 195 40.33 0.43 -9.34
C ASN A 195 40.04 -0.84 -8.54
N SER A 196 39.73 -1.95 -9.21
CA SER A 196 39.46 -3.25 -8.58
C SER A 196 40.73 -4.07 -8.29
N GLY A 197 41.90 -3.61 -8.73
CA GLY A 197 43.18 -4.30 -8.54
C GLY A 197 43.31 -5.62 -9.32
N ARG A 198 42.55 -5.76 -10.41
CA ARG A 198 42.67 -6.85 -11.39
C ARG A 198 43.49 -6.43 -12.60
#